data_AF-A0A420VVC2-F1
#
_entry.id   AF-A0A420VVC2-F1
#
_cell.length_a   1.000
_cell.length_b   1.000
_cell.length_c   1.000
_cell.angle_alpha   90.00
_cell.angle_beta   90.00
_cell.angle_gamma   90.00
#
_symmetry.space_group_name_H-M   'P 1'
#
loop_
_entity.id
_entity.type
_entity.pdbx_description
1 polymer ?
#
loop_
_entity_poly.entity_id
_entity_poly.type
_entity_poly.pdbx_seq_one_letter_code
_entity_poly.pdbx_strand_id
1 'polypeptide(L)'
;MAQVSKNTDTSHIYTAVDIFLVPGSGMDNFKIHWLNYLKEAKRDGRLDKAIHADHIFEVFVTKNGELLGRKSGSEDRVLLDFLRRQKRWSPGVQSGRPICYLLKLKVPKELFDKVRMEELVGQGDLVRQELLEQ
;
A
#
# COMPACT_ATOMS: atom_id res chain seq x y z
N MET A 1 8.28 5.19 64.36
CA MET A 1 8.96 5.75 63.18
C MET A 1 8.71 4.78 62.03
N ALA A 2 7.89 5.17 61.04
CA ALA A 2 7.60 4.34 59.88
C ALA A 2 8.45 4.84 58.71
N GLN A 3 9.33 3.99 58.19
CA GLN A 3 10.19 4.30 57.05
C GLN A 3 9.49 3.82 55.78
N VAL A 4 9.11 4.77 54.94
CA VAL A 4 8.40 4.57 53.67
C VAL A 4 9.33 3.87 52.67
N SER A 5 8.91 2.70 52.20
CA SER A 5 9.61 1.95 51.15
C SER A 5 9.50 2.70 49.83
N LYS A 6 10.63 2.86 49.12
CA LYS A 6 10.67 3.52 47.80
C LYS A 6 9.95 2.62 46.80
N ASN A 7 8.80 3.06 46.30
CA ASN A 7 8.18 2.47 45.13
C ASN A 7 9.12 2.68 43.93
N THR A 8 9.77 1.61 43.50
CA THR A 8 10.41 1.50 42.19
C THR A 8 9.31 1.61 41.13
N ASP A 9 9.11 2.81 40.63
CA ASP A 9 8.23 3.11 39.52
C ASP A 9 8.86 2.49 38.26
N THR A 10 8.43 1.28 37.91
CA THR A 10 8.72 0.65 36.63
C THR A 10 7.94 1.43 35.56
N SER A 11 8.54 2.51 35.07
CA SER A 11 8.08 3.17 33.85
C SER A 11 8.15 2.15 32.71
N HIS A 12 7.00 1.55 32.42
CA HIS A 12 6.84 0.74 31.22
C HIS A 12 6.94 1.72 30.05
N ILE A 13 8.12 1.77 29.43
CA ILE A 13 8.32 2.48 28.18
C ILE A 13 7.49 1.71 27.16
N TYR A 14 6.31 2.23 26.81
CA TYR A 14 5.55 1.75 25.66
C TYR A 14 6.35 2.11 24.42
N THR A 15 7.10 1.15 23.89
CA THR A 15 7.71 1.29 22.57
C THR A 15 6.58 1.42 21.57
N ALA A 16 6.45 2.58 20.94
CA ALA A 16 5.46 2.76 19.90
C ALA A 16 5.73 1.79 18.76
N VAL A 17 4.68 1.12 18.28
CA VAL A 17 4.77 0.15 17.19
C VAL A 17 4.54 0.91 15.88
N ASP A 18 5.49 0.73 14.95
CA ASP A 18 5.30 1.18 13.58
C ASP A 18 4.33 0.24 12.88
N ILE A 19 3.17 0.75 12.48
CA ILE A 19 2.12 -0.02 11.83
C ILE A 19 1.80 0.64 10.50
N PHE A 20 2.14 -0.03 9.40
CA PHE A 20 1.50 0.25 8.12
C PHE A 20 0.04 -0.18 8.21
N LEU A 21 -0.87 0.77 8.07
CA LEU A 21 -2.29 0.44 8.02
C LEU A 21 -2.66 -0.03 6.61
N VAL A 22 -3.41 -1.14 6.57
CA VAL A 22 -3.93 -1.78 5.36
C VAL A 22 -5.30 -1.16 5.01
N PRO A 23 -5.82 -1.36 3.79
CA PRO A 23 -7.19 -0.97 3.47
C PRO A 23 -8.18 -1.62 4.43
N GLY A 24 -9.34 -1.00 4.64
CA GLY A 24 -10.37 -1.53 5.56
C GLY A 24 -10.88 -2.94 5.20
N SER A 25 -10.73 -3.35 3.93
CA SER A 25 -11.02 -4.72 3.48
C SER A 25 -9.84 -5.69 3.62
N GLY A 26 -8.67 -5.24 4.09
CA GLY A 26 -7.44 -6.02 4.17
C GLY A 26 -6.61 -6.02 2.88
N MET A 27 -5.31 -6.27 3.03
CA MET A 27 -4.34 -6.19 1.94
C MET A 27 -4.57 -7.23 0.83
N ASP A 28 -5.02 -8.45 1.18
CA ASP A 28 -5.27 -9.50 0.19
C ASP A 28 -6.44 -9.15 -0.73
N ASN A 29 -7.53 -8.61 -0.17
CA ASN A 29 -8.64 -8.12 -0.97
C ASN A 29 -8.20 -6.96 -1.88
N PHE A 30 -7.33 -6.09 -1.40
CA PHE A 30 -6.77 -5.03 -2.23
C PHE A 30 -5.90 -5.55 -3.38
N LYS A 31 -5.05 -6.57 -3.16
CA LYS A 31 -4.30 -7.25 -4.23
C LYS A 31 -5.23 -7.85 -5.29
N ILE A 32 -6.31 -8.52 -4.85
CA ILE A 32 -7.31 -9.09 -5.75
C ILE A 32 -8.00 -7.99 -6.56
N HIS A 33 -8.40 -6.88 -5.92
CA HIS A 33 -9.01 -5.75 -6.61
C HIS A 33 -8.07 -5.11 -7.63
N TRP A 34 -6.80 -4.95 -7.28
CA TRP A 34 -5.78 -4.43 -8.19
C TRP A 34 -5.61 -5.32 -9.43
N LEU A 35 -5.47 -6.63 -9.23
CA LEU A 35 -5.35 -7.57 -10.33
C LEU A 35 -6.60 -7.62 -11.23
N ASN A 36 -7.80 -7.64 -10.64
CA ASN A 36 -9.04 -7.60 -11.40
C ASN A 36 -9.16 -6.33 -12.24
N TYR A 37 -8.79 -5.19 -11.66
CA TYR A 37 -8.74 -3.93 -12.37
C TYR A 37 -7.76 -3.98 -13.55
N LEU A 38 -6.55 -4.51 -13.36
CA LEU A 38 -5.58 -4.66 -14.45
C LEU A 38 -6.09 -5.59 -15.56
N LYS A 39 -6.77 -6.69 -15.20
CA LYS A 39 -7.38 -7.60 -16.17
C LYS A 39 -8.43 -6.90 -17.03
N GLU A 40 -9.27 -6.07 -16.41
CA GLU A 40 -10.26 -5.24 -17.13
C GLU A 40 -9.56 -4.20 -18.02
N ALA A 41 -8.59 -3.46 -17.48
CA ALA A 41 -7.82 -2.48 -18.23
C ALA A 41 -7.10 -3.09 -19.45
N LYS A 42 -6.56 -4.32 -19.31
CA LYS A 42 -6.00 -5.09 -20.43
C LYS A 42 -7.05 -5.43 -21.48
N ARG A 43 -8.21 -5.94 -21.05
CA ARG A 43 -9.32 -6.29 -21.96
C ARG A 43 -9.81 -5.06 -22.74
N ASP A 44 -9.84 -3.90 -22.09
CA ASP A 44 -10.27 -2.64 -22.68
C ASP A 44 -9.16 -1.96 -23.52
N GLY A 45 -7.99 -2.58 -23.68
CA GLY A 45 -6.87 -2.03 -24.46
C GLY A 45 -6.13 -0.86 -23.79
N ARG A 46 -6.32 -0.63 -22.49
CA ARG A 46 -5.69 0.46 -21.74
C ARG A 46 -4.31 0.11 -21.20
N LEU A 47 -3.96 -1.17 -21.14
CA LEU A 47 -2.63 -1.65 -20.75
C LEU A 47 -1.80 -2.04 -21.97
N ASP A 48 -0.72 -1.31 -22.21
CA ASP A 48 0.32 -1.64 -23.18
C ASP A 48 1.40 -2.53 -22.53
N LYS A 49 1.69 -3.70 -23.12
CA LYS A 49 2.73 -4.62 -22.60
C LYS A 49 4.12 -3.99 -22.58
N ALA A 50 4.49 -3.21 -23.60
CA ALA A 50 5.82 -2.59 -23.70
C ALA A 50 6.04 -1.50 -22.64
N ILE A 51 4.95 -0.87 -22.17
CA ILE A 51 5.00 0.20 -21.17
C ILE A 51 4.80 -0.36 -19.75
N HIS A 52 3.86 -1.29 -19.58
CA HIS A 52 3.34 -1.65 -18.28
C HIS A 52 3.82 -3.02 -17.77
N ALA A 53 4.41 -3.90 -18.59
CA ALA A 53 4.89 -5.18 -18.09
C ALA A 53 6.00 -4.97 -17.05
N ASP A 54 5.84 -5.58 -15.87
CA ASP A 54 6.70 -5.40 -14.68
C ASP A 54 6.81 -3.94 -14.19
N HIS A 55 5.94 -3.05 -14.67
CA HIS A 55 5.92 -1.67 -14.20
C HIS A 55 5.48 -1.60 -12.74
N ILE A 56 6.10 -0.70 -11.96
CA ILE A 56 5.77 -0.45 -10.57
C ILE A 56 5.29 0.98 -10.42
N PHE A 57 4.01 1.12 -10.09
CA PHE A 57 3.45 2.39 -9.71
C PHE A 57 3.80 2.72 -8.26
N GLU A 58 4.24 3.95 -8.05
CA GLU A 58 4.54 4.49 -6.73
C GLU A 58 3.39 5.37 -6.26
N VAL A 59 2.75 4.98 -5.17
CA VAL A 59 1.58 5.64 -4.59
C VAL A 59 1.89 6.08 -3.17
N PHE A 60 1.72 7.34 -2.86
CA PHE A 60 1.76 7.83 -1.48
C PHE A 60 0.43 7.54 -0.79
N VAL A 61 0.52 6.92 0.38
CA VAL A 61 -0.55 6.95 1.37
C VAL A 61 -0.27 8.12 2.29
N THR A 62 -1.14 9.11 2.29
CA THR A 62 -0.98 10.33 3.08
C THR A 62 -1.45 10.12 4.53
N LYS A 63 -1.16 11.09 5.40
CA LYS A 63 -1.61 11.11 6.81
C LYS A 63 -3.13 11.12 7.00
N ASN A 64 -3.90 11.49 5.97
CA ASN A 64 -5.36 11.46 6.01
C ASN A 64 -5.95 10.22 5.32
N GLY A 65 -5.09 9.30 4.85
CA GLY A 65 -5.51 8.07 4.19
C GLY A 65 -5.76 8.17 2.69
N GLU A 66 -5.46 9.31 2.07
CA GLU A 66 -5.58 9.46 0.62
C GLU A 66 -4.43 8.76 -0.11
N LEU A 67 -4.75 8.23 -1.29
CA LEU A 67 -3.81 7.58 -2.19
C LEU A 67 -3.48 8.51 -3.35
N LEU A 68 -2.22 8.91 -3.49
CA LEU A 68 -1.76 9.86 -4.50
C LEU A 68 -0.62 9.27 -5.32
N GLY A 69 -0.62 9.42 -6.65
CA GLY A 69 0.54 9.01 -7.46
C GLY A 69 1.77 9.87 -7.14
N ARG A 70 2.96 9.25 -7.01
CA ARG A 70 4.20 9.98 -6.65
C ARG A 70 4.62 11.00 -7.71
N LYS A 71 4.46 10.69 -9.00
CA LYS A 71 4.85 11.57 -10.10
C LYS A 71 3.67 12.43 -10.54
N SER A 72 3.59 13.65 -10.00
CA SER A 72 2.58 14.69 -10.27
C SER A 72 2.54 15.25 -11.71
N GLY A 73 3.03 14.53 -12.73
CA GLY A 73 3.18 15.09 -14.09
C GLY A 73 3.14 14.12 -15.26
N SER A 74 3.19 12.81 -15.00
CA SER A 74 2.93 11.76 -16.01
C SER A 74 1.93 10.79 -15.42
N GLU A 75 0.76 11.32 -15.05
CA GLU A 75 -0.28 10.55 -14.40
C GLU A 75 -0.81 9.48 -15.36
N ASP A 76 -0.22 8.29 -15.26
CA ASP A 76 -0.69 7.11 -15.96
C ASP A 76 -2.19 6.97 -15.69
N ARG A 77 -2.98 7.01 -16.77
CA ARG A 77 -4.45 7.01 -16.68
C ARG A 77 -4.97 5.73 -16.03
N VAL A 78 -4.23 4.62 -16.15
CA VAL A 78 -4.54 3.34 -15.51
C VAL A 78 -4.41 3.49 -13.99
N LEU A 79 -3.31 4.08 -13.51
CA LEU A 79 -3.16 4.33 -12.08
C LEU A 79 -4.21 5.30 -11.56
N LEU A 80 -4.43 6.43 -12.24
CA LEU A 80 -5.41 7.44 -11.81
C LEU A 80 -6.82 6.90 -11.68
N ASP A 81 -7.29 6.19 -12.70
CA ASP A 81 -8.64 5.61 -12.72
C ASP A 81 -8.79 4.57 -11.61
N PHE A 82 -7.76 3.78 -11.32
CA PHE A 82 -7.76 2.89 -10.17
C PHE A 82 -7.87 3.66 -8.85
N LEU A 83 -7.01 4.66 -8.63
CA LEU A 83 -6.94 5.43 -7.38
C LEU A 83 -8.23 6.20 -7.08
N ARG A 84 -8.89 6.78 -8.09
CA ARG A 84 -10.17 7.50 -7.94
C ARG A 84 -11.31 6.64 -7.42
N ARG A 85 -11.22 5.31 -7.60
CA ARG A 85 -12.22 4.34 -7.13
C ARG A 85 -11.93 3.83 -5.71
N GLN A 86 -10.80 4.18 -5.13
CA GLN A 86 -10.41 3.70 -3.81
C GLN A 86 -11.03 4.54 -2.71
N LYS A 87 -11.45 3.87 -1.63
CA LYS A 87 -11.78 4.53 -0.37
C LYS A 87 -10.49 4.99 0.31
N ARG A 88 -10.60 6.02 1.16
CA ARG A 88 -9.49 6.41 2.03
C ARG A 88 -9.09 5.24 2.93
N TRP A 89 -7.79 5.03 3.05
CA TRP A 89 -7.21 4.07 3.98
C TRP A 89 -7.11 4.69 5.36
N SER A 90 -6.91 3.89 6.39
CA SER A 90 -6.46 4.45 7.65
C SER A 90 -4.97 4.81 7.53
N PRO A 91 -4.50 5.92 8.10
CA PRO A 91 -3.10 6.33 7.97
C PRO A 91 -2.19 5.45 8.84
N GLY A 92 -1.03 5.08 8.32
CA GLY A 92 -0.03 4.37 9.14
C GLY A 92 0.33 5.17 10.40
N VAL A 93 0.76 4.49 11.46
CA VAL A 93 1.11 5.12 12.74
C VAL A 93 2.55 4.78 13.11
N GLN A 94 3.33 5.79 13.48
CA GLN A 94 4.67 5.68 14.05
C GLN A 94 4.78 6.64 15.23
N SER A 95 5.24 6.17 16.38
CA SER A 95 5.35 7.01 17.59
C SER A 95 4.03 7.71 17.97
N GLY A 96 2.90 7.03 17.77
CA GLY A 96 1.56 7.57 18.05
C GLY A 96 1.10 8.65 17.06
N ARG A 97 1.83 8.90 15.99
CA ARG A 97 1.54 9.94 14.99
C ARG A 97 1.24 9.32 13.63
N PRO A 98 0.24 9.84 12.89
CA PRO A 98 0.02 9.47 11.50
C PRO A 98 1.26 9.73 10.64
N ILE A 99 1.64 8.74 9.83
CA ILE A 99 2.74 8.84 8.87
C ILE A 99 2.25 8.71 7.44
N CYS A 100 3.02 9.30 6.54
CA CYS A 100 2.94 8.97 5.11
C CYS A 100 3.84 7.78 4.84
N TYR A 101 3.45 6.94 3.88
CA TYR A 101 4.31 5.86 3.39
C TYR A 101 4.10 5.63 1.90
N LEU A 102 5.04 4.89 1.30
CA LEU A 102 5.00 4.52 -0.10
C LEU A 102 4.36 3.14 -0.27
N LEU A 103 3.40 3.06 -1.19
CA LEU A 103 2.77 1.84 -1.66
C LEU A 103 3.22 1.61 -3.10
N LYS A 104 3.93 0.50 -3.33
CA LYS A 104 4.37 0.07 -4.65
C LYS A 104 3.37 -0.94 -5.20
N LEU A 105 2.75 -0.63 -6.35
CA LEU A 105 1.80 -1.49 -7.04
C LEU A 105 2.43 -2.02 -8.33
N LYS A 106 2.69 -3.32 -8.39
CA LYS A 106 3.30 -3.95 -9.57
C LYS A 106 2.23 -4.36 -10.57
N VAL A 107 2.51 -4.18 -11.86
CA VAL A 107 1.78 -4.81 -12.97
C VAL A 107 2.55 -6.07 -13.37
N PRO A 108 2.07 -7.27 -13.05
CA PRO A 108 2.78 -8.51 -13.39
C PRO A 108 2.87 -8.68 -14.90
N LYS A 109 4.07 -8.93 -15.45
CA LYS A 109 4.20 -9.26 -16.87
C LYS A 109 3.40 -10.52 -17.24
N GLU A 110 3.21 -11.42 -16.29
CA GLU A 110 2.48 -12.69 -16.42
C GLU A 110 1.01 -12.45 -16.76
N LEU A 111 0.45 -11.28 -16.39
CA LEU A 111 -0.89 -10.85 -16.82
C LEU A 111 -1.01 -10.85 -18.35
N PHE A 112 0.08 -10.57 -19.06
CA PHE A 112 0.13 -10.57 -20.52
C PHE A 112 0.31 -11.97 -21.11
N ASP A 113 0.87 -12.91 -20.36
CA ASP A 113 1.32 -14.23 -20.84
C ASP A 113 0.30 -15.37 -20.60
N LYS A 114 -0.98 -15.03 -20.45
CA LYS A 114 -2.12 -15.96 -20.22
C LYS A 114 -2.03 -16.78 -18.91
N VAL A 115 -1.32 -16.28 -17.90
CA VAL A 115 -1.25 -16.90 -16.57
C VAL A 115 -2.58 -16.77 -15.83
N ARG A 116 -2.91 -17.76 -14.98
CA ARG A 116 -4.13 -17.77 -14.17
C ARG A 116 -4.05 -16.72 -13.06
N MET A 117 -5.17 -16.05 -12.78
CA MET A 117 -5.22 -14.95 -11.80
C MET A 117 -4.87 -15.41 -10.39
N GLU A 118 -5.27 -16.63 -10.03
CA GLU A 118 -5.03 -17.25 -8.74
C GLU A 118 -3.52 -17.41 -8.46
N GLU A 119 -2.74 -17.68 -9.52
CA GLU A 119 -1.28 -17.78 -9.43
C GLU A 119 -0.63 -16.41 -9.22
N LEU A 120 -1.24 -15.34 -9.75
CA LEU A 120 -0.76 -13.98 -9.57
C LEU A 120 -1.02 -13.47 -8.15
N VAL A 121 -2.19 -13.75 -7.57
CA VAL A 121 -2.54 -13.29 -6.20
C VAL A 121 -1.52 -13.78 -5.16
N GLY A 122 -0.97 -14.99 -5.35
CA GLY A 122 0.06 -15.56 -4.48
C GLY A 122 1.44 -14.89 -4.59
N GLN A 123 1.66 -14.03 -5.58
CA GLN A 123 2.93 -13.32 -5.74
C GLN A 123 3.09 -12.25 -4.66
N GLY A 124 4.11 -12.41 -3.81
CA GLY A 124 4.37 -11.53 -2.67
C GLY A 124 4.81 -10.11 -3.05
N ASP A 125 5.08 -9.83 -4.33
CA ASP A 125 5.59 -8.53 -4.80
C ASP A 125 4.53 -7.68 -5.54
N LEU A 126 3.27 -8.13 -5.61
CA LEU A 126 2.18 -7.34 -6.20
C LEU A 126 1.99 -5.97 -5.53
N VAL A 127 2.09 -5.97 -4.21
CA VAL A 127 1.90 -4.79 -3.37
C VAL A 127 2.97 -4.81 -2.29
N ARG A 128 3.75 -3.73 -2.20
CA ARG A 128 4.75 -3.53 -1.15
C ARG A 128 4.57 -2.18 -0.48
N GLN A 129 4.77 -2.14 0.84
CA GLN A 129 4.73 -0.93 1.64
C GLN A 129 6.16 -0.59 2.09
N GLU A 130 6.56 0.66 1.95
CA GLU A 130 7.88 1.17 2.32
C GLU A 130 7.72 2.49 3.09
N LEU A 131 8.49 2.65 4.17
CA LEU A 131 8.57 3.95 4.84
C LEU A 131 9.25 4.95 3.91
N LEU A 132 8.81 6.20 3.97
CA LEU A 132 9.55 7.28 3.33
C LEU A 132 10.77 7.57 4.19
N GLU A 133 11.97 7.43 3.64
CA GLU A 133 13.18 7.92 4.27
C GLU A 133 13.01 9.43 4.52
N GLN A 134 13.21 9.84 5.78
CA GLN A 134 13.11 11.23 6.23
C GLN A 134 14.42 11.98 6.01
#